data_AF-A0A9K3D2B2-F1
#
_entry.id   AF-A0A9K3D2B2-F1
#
_cell.length_a   1.000
_cell.length_b   1.000
_cell.length_c   1.000
_cell.angle_alpha   90.00
_cell.angle_beta   90.00
_cell.angle_gamma   90.00
#
_symmetry.space_group_name_H-M   'P 1'
#
loop_
_entity.id
_entity.type
_entity.pdbx_description
1 polymer ?
#
loop_
_entity_poly.entity_id
_entity_poly.type
_entity_poly.pdbx_seq_one_letter_code
_entity_poly.pdbx_strand_id
1 'polypeptide(L)'
;MSLTGLLAKLIPEDEYFLDYMTITVDRVITGVDIDDDMNRDLVVRDMAQEAIHMAEANFKEMNMPFFPPENCRLPFIKNEDHMAIIRDRLAHEEARKLAAEQARHRRDLLKNGKKLTGGKEREKRAAEKAT
;
A
#
# COMPACT_ATOMS: atom_id res chain seq x y z
N MET A 1 40.19 23.19 13.32
CA MET A 1 38.86 23.20 14.00
C MET A 1 38.30 21.80 13.91
N SER A 2 37.90 21.19 15.03
CA SER A 2 37.29 19.85 15.01
C SER A 2 35.87 19.91 14.43
N LEU A 3 35.42 18.82 13.80
CA LEU A 3 34.06 18.71 13.23
C LEU A 3 32.98 18.97 14.29
N THR A 4 33.24 18.53 15.52
CA THR A 4 32.38 18.74 16.69
C THR A 4 32.22 20.21 17.05
N GLY A 5 33.27 21.02 16.93
CA GLY A 5 33.21 22.46 17.21
C GLY A 5 32.50 23.27 16.13
N LEU A 6 32.41 22.74 14.91
CA LEU A 6 31.60 23.32 13.83
C LEU A 6 30.11 22.98 14.00
N LEU A 7 29.79 21.74 14.37
CA LEU A 7 28.40 21.30 14.63
C LEU A 7 27.75 22.08 15.78
N ALA A 8 28.46 22.23 16.90
CA ALA A 8 27.97 23.00 18.05
C ALA A 8 27.77 24.49 17.74
N LYS A 9 28.39 25.01 16.68
CA LYS A 9 28.19 26.39 16.23
C LYS A 9 27.01 26.53 15.27
N LEU A 10 26.60 25.44 14.62
CA LEU A 10 25.51 25.43 13.64
C LEU A 10 24.16 25.12 14.30
N ILE A 11 24.14 24.28 15.34
CA ILE A 11 22.93 23.79 16.01
C ILE A 11 22.80 24.48 17.38
N PRO A 12 21.80 25.33 17.61
CA PRO A 12 21.54 25.91 18.93
C PRO A 12 21.18 24.86 20.00
N GLU A 13 21.55 25.11 21.26
CA GLU A 13 21.44 24.13 22.36
C GLU A 13 20.02 24.00 22.95
N ASP A 14 19.14 25.00 22.73
CA ASP A 14 17.77 25.06 23.28
C ASP A 14 16.71 24.90 22.17
N GLU A 15 16.70 23.77 21.46
CA GLU A 15 15.73 23.53 20.36
C GLU A 15 14.47 22.78 20.80
N TYR A 16 13.32 23.25 20.33
CA TYR A 16 12.05 22.52 20.44
C TYR A 16 11.79 21.70 19.17
N PHE A 17 11.09 20.58 19.31
CA PHE A 17 10.75 19.70 18.19
C PHE A 17 10.10 20.42 16.98
N LEU A 18 9.31 21.45 17.24
CA LEU A 18 8.62 22.23 16.22
C LEU A 18 9.55 23.05 15.31
N ASP A 19 10.78 23.32 15.74
CA ASP A 19 11.71 24.13 14.96
C ASP A 19 12.34 23.31 13.82
N TYR A 20 12.57 22.02 14.05
CA TYR A 20 13.19 21.13 13.07
C TYR A 20 12.20 20.18 12.40
N MET A 21 11.11 19.77 13.09
CA MET A 21 10.09 18.83 12.60
C MET A 21 10.69 17.60 11.86
N THR A 22 11.86 17.17 12.30
CA THR A 22 12.68 16.13 11.67
C THR A 22 12.80 14.97 12.62
N ILE A 23 12.62 13.76 12.10
CA ILE A 23 12.72 12.53 12.88
C ILE A 23 13.74 11.64 12.22
N THR A 24 14.67 11.16 13.03
CA THR A 24 15.65 10.16 12.62
C THR A 24 15.22 8.82 13.18
N VAL A 25 15.07 7.84 12.30
CA VAL A 25 14.73 6.47 12.68
C VAL A 25 16.04 5.69 12.84
N ASP A 26 16.32 5.23 14.07
CA ASP A 26 17.55 4.50 14.42
C ASP A 26 17.49 3.02 13.98
N ARG A 27 17.10 2.79 12.72
CA ARG A 27 17.01 1.45 12.13
C ARG A 27 18.24 1.17 11.29
N VAL A 28 18.93 0.08 11.58
CA VAL A 28 20.03 -0.42 10.74
C VAL A 28 19.41 -1.20 9.57
N ILE A 29 19.59 -0.68 8.35
CA ILE A 29 19.16 -1.38 7.12
C ILE A 29 20.16 -2.50 6.83
N THR A 30 19.71 -3.75 6.86
CA THR A 30 20.53 -4.91 6.53
C THR A 30 19.82 -5.80 5.51
N GLY A 31 20.58 -6.42 4.60
CA GLY A 31 20.06 -7.44 3.69
C GLY A 31 19.19 -6.93 2.53
N VAL A 32 19.27 -5.63 2.18
CA VAL A 32 18.62 -5.10 0.98
C VAL A 32 19.55 -5.32 -0.21
N ASP A 33 19.08 -6.09 -1.19
CA ASP A 33 19.75 -6.24 -2.48
C ASP A 33 19.61 -4.92 -3.29
N ILE A 34 20.69 -4.49 -3.93
CA ILE A 34 20.74 -3.24 -4.68
C ILE A 34 19.89 -3.34 -5.95
N ASP A 35 19.82 -4.54 -6.54
CA ASP A 35 19.10 -4.81 -7.78
C ASP A 35 17.60 -5.10 -7.55
N ASP A 36 17.17 -5.31 -6.30
CA ASP A 36 15.76 -5.52 -5.94
C ASP A 36 15.09 -4.21 -5.50
N ASP A 37 14.66 -3.43 -6.49
CA ASP A 37 13.96 -2.17 -6.30
C ASP A 37 12.69 -2.31 -5.43
N MET A 38 11.95 -3.42 -5.57
CA MET A 38 10.68 -3.61 -4.86
C MET A 38 10.94 -3.75 -3.36
N ASN A 39 11.90 -4.58 -2.97
CA ASN A 39 12.23 -4.76 -1.56
C ASN A 39 12.87 -3.51 -0.96
N ARG A 40 13.67 -2.77 -1.73
CA ARG A 40 14.21 -1.48 -1.28
C ARG A 40 13.09 -0.47 -0.98
N ASP A 41 12.11 -0.35 -1.88
CA ASP A 41 11.01 0.59 -1.71
C ASP A 41 10.13 0.23 -0.50
N LEU A 42 9.94 -1.07 -0.23
CA LEU A 42 9.24 -1.53 0.97
C LEU A 42 9.97 -1.12 2.25
N VAL A 43 11.29 -1.25 2.29
CA VAL A 43 12.09 -0.83 3.46
C VAL A 43 12.00 0.67 3.68
N VAL A 44 12.10 1.47 2.62
CA VAL A 44 11.96 2.94 2.70
C VAL A 44 10.57 3.33 3.19
N ARG A 45 9.52 2.67 2.68
CA ARG A 45 8.15 2.88 3.15
C ARG A 45 8.00 2.59 4.64
N ASP A 46 8.52 1.44 5.10
CA ASP A 46 8.38 1.02 6.50
C ASP A 46 9.12 1.98 7.44
N MET A 47 10.30 2.48 7.03
CA MET A 47 11.02 3.52 7.77
C MET A 47 10.24 4.84 7.82
N ALA A 48 9.66 5.27 6.69
CA ALA A 48 8.83 6.47 6.66
C ALA A 48 7.59 6.33 7.57
N GLN A 49 6.97 5.16 7.59
CA GLN A 49 5.83 4.89 8.46
C GLN A 49 6.20 4.91 9.95
N GLU A 50 7.36 4.36 10.31
CA GLU A 50 7.89 4.43 11.68
C GLU A 50 8.12 5.89 12.12
N ALA A 51 8.74 6.70 11.24
CA ALA A 51 8.94 8.13 11.49
C ALA A 51 7.61 8.87 11.70
N ILE A 52 6.57 8.56 10.91
CA ILE A 52 5.23 9.17 11.05
C ILE A 52 4.63 8.84 12.42
N HIS A 53 4.73 7.60 12.89
CA HIS A 53 4.20 7.24 14.22
C HIS A 53 4.95 7.94 15.36
N MET A 54 6.27 8.12 15.23
CA MET A 54 7.05 8.92 16.17
C MET A 54 6.62 10.39 16.15
N ALA A 55 6.34 10.95 14.97
CA ALA A 55 5.84 12.32 14.84
C ALA A 55 4.48 12.47 15.53
N GLU A 56 3.56 11.54 15.27
CA GLU A 56 2.23 11.55 15.85
C GLU A 56 2.30 11.51 17.39
N ALA A 57 3.20 10.69 17.95
CA ALA A 57 3.44 10.64 19.39
C ALA A 57 3.92 12.00 19.95
N ASN A 58 4.91 12.63 19.31
CA ASN A 58 5.42 13.95 19.71
C ASN A 58 4.32 15.03 19.67
N PHE A 59 3.51 15.05 18.60
CA PHE A 59 2.39 15.99 18.47
C PHE A 59 1.34 15.77 19.56
N LYS A 60 1.08 14.50 19.91
CA LYS A 60 0.14 14.15 20.99
C LYS A 60 0.65 14.59 22.37
N GLU A 61 1.93 14.44 22.65
CA GLU A 61 2.54 14.93 23.90
C GLU A 61 2.44 16.46 24.03
N MET A 62 2.52 17.17 22.90
CA MET A 62 2.37 18.62 22.83
C MET A 62 0.91 19.09 22.77
N ASN A 63 -0.07 18.17 22.84
CA ASN A 63 -1.50 18.45 22.65
C ASN A 63 -1.81 19.23 21.35
N MET A 64 -1.07 18.94 20.27
CA MET A 64 -1.28 19.55 18.95
C MET A 64 -1.98 18.58 17.98
N PRO A 65 -2.87 19.08 17.11
CA PRO A 65 -3.50 18.25 16.08
C PRO A 65 -2.48 17.86 15.01
N PHE A 66 -2.44 16.56 14.67
CA PHE A 66 -1.57 16.04 13.61
C PHE A 66 -2.28 16.00 12.24
N PHE A 67 -3.55 15.60 12.22
CA PHE A 67 -4.34 15.52 11.00
C PHE A 67 -5.10 16.83 10.73
N PRO A 68 -5.30 17.18 9.45
CA PRO A 68 -6.14 18.31 9.10
C PRO A 68 -7.59 18.05 9.57
N PRO A 69 -8.31 19.09 10.01
CA PRO A 69 -9.72 18.96 10.39
C PRO A 69 -10.59 18.58 9.18
N GLU A 70 -11.72 17.91 9.42
CA GLU A 70 -12.59 17.35 8.36
C GLU A 70 -13.09 18.38 7.33
N ASN A 71 -13.22 19.64 7.73
CA ASN A 71 -13.71 20.74 6.91
C ASN A 71 -12.58 21.59 6.28
N CYS A 72 -11.33 21.13 6.33
CA CYS A 72 -10.18 21.84 5.79
C CYS A 72 -10.25 21.91 4.26
N ARG A 73 -10.38 23.12 3.71
CA ARG A 73 -10.29 23.39 2.26
C ARG A 73 -9.01 24.17 1.97
N LEU A 74 -7.92 23.44 1.80
CA LEU A 74 -6.64 24.00 1.37
C LEU A 74 -6.37 23.65 -0.10
N PRO A 75 -5.65 24.49 -0.84
CA PRO A 75 -5.18 24.13 -2.17
C PRO A 75 -4.19 22.96 -2.05
N PHE A 76 -4.49 21.85 -2.74
CA PHE A 76 -3.60 20.71 -2.82
C PHE A 76 -2.59 20.89 -3.97
N ILE A 77 -1.45 20.20 -3.87
CA ILE A 77 -0.41 20.18 -4.94
C ILE A 77 -0.98 19.60 -6.25
N LYS A 78 -1.90 18.64 -6.14
CA LYS A 78 -2.58 18.01 -7.28
C LYS A 78 -4.02 18.50 -7.36
N ASN A 79 -4.40 19.01 -8.54
CA ASN A 79 -5.76 19.49 -8.82
C ASN A 79 -6.77 18.35 -8.94
N GLU A 80 -8.04 18.66 -8.74
CA GLU A 80 -9.14 17.68 -8.81
C GLU A 80 -9.25 16.98 -10.17
N ASP A 81 -9.05 17.70 -11.28
CA ASP A 81 -9.08 17.14 -12.63
C ASP A 81 -8.02 16.03 -12.82
N HIS A 82 -6.81 16.27 -12.32
CA HIS A 82 -5.74 15.28 -12.37
C HIS A 82 -6.06 14.06 -11.49
N MET A 83 -6.65 14.28 -10.32
CA MET A 83 -7.10 13.19 -9.44
C MET A 83 -8.25 12.40 -10.04
N ALA A 84 -9.15 13.03 -10.81
CA ALA A 84 -10.23 12.35 -11.52
C ALA A 84 -9.69 11.35 -12.55
N ILE A 85 -8.67 11.75 -13.32
CA ILE A 85 -7.99 10.86 -14.29
C ILE A 85 -7.38 9.64 -13.59
N ILE A 86 -6.71 9.85 -12.45
CA ILE A 86 -6.09 8.75 -11.68
C ILE A 86 -7.16 7.79 -11.16
N ARG A 87 -8.26 8.30 -10.61
CA ARG A 87 -9.37 7.47 -10.10
C ARG A 87 -10.04 6.67 -11.21
N ASP A 88 -10.27 7.29 -12.36
CA ASP A 88 -10.85 6.61 -13.52
C ASP A 88 -9.96 5.47 -14.01
N ARG A 89 -8.65 5.72 -14.09
CA ARG A 89 -7.66 4.67 -14.42
C ARG A 89 -7.70 3.51 -13.43
N LEU A 90 -7.74 3.78 -12.12
CA LEU A 90 -7.82 2.75 -11.09
C LEU A 90 -9.10 1.91 -11.23
N ALA A 91 -10.26 2.57 -11.39
CA ALA A 91 -11.53 1.90 -11.59
C ALA A 91 -11.52 1.00 -12.85
N HIS A 92 -10.92 1.49 -13.93
CA HIS A 92 -10.75 0.70 -15.15
C HIS A 92 -9.84 -0.52 -14.96
N GLU A 93 -8.74 -0.39 -14.22
CA GLU A 93 -7.84 -1.50 -13.92
C GLU A 93 -8.52 -2.57 -13.04
N GLU A 94 -9.29 -2.17 -12.04
CA GLU A 94 -10.09 -3.08 -11.20
C GLU A 94 -11.18 -3.80 -12.00
N ALA A 95 -11.93 -3.07 -12.82
CA ALA A 95 -12.95 -3.66 -13.70
C ALA A 95 -12.34 -4.67 -14.67
N ARG A 96 -11.14 -4.41 -15.20
CA ARG A 96 -10.42 -5.36 -16.07
C ARG A 96 -10.00 -6.62 -15.32
N LYS A 97 -9.49 -6.51 -14.09
CA LYS A 97 -9.14 -7.68 -13.26
C LYS A 97 -10.36 -8.53 -12.97
N LEU A 98 -11.46 -7.92 -12.53
CA LEU A 98 -12.72 -8.62 -12.25
C LEU A 98 -13.27 -9.31 -13.51
N ALA A 99 -13.28 -8.63 -14.66
CA ALA A 99 -13.74 -9.21 -15.91
C ALA A 99 -12.90 -10.43 -16.32
N ALA A 100 -11.58 -10.39 -16.11
CA ALA A 100 -10.69 -11.50 -16.39
C ALA A 100 -10.94 -12.70 -15.46
N GLU A 101 -11.17 -12.46 -14.17
CA GLU A 101 -11.55 -13.50 -13.19
C GLU A 101 -12.88 -14.14 -13.52
N GLN A 102 -13.91 -13.33 -13.81
CA GLN A 102 -15.22 -13.82 -14.23
C GLN A 102 -15.12 -14.62 -15.54
N ALA A 103 -14.28 -14.20 -16.48
CA ALA A 103 -14.04 -14.94 -17.72
C ALA A 103 -13.32 -16.28 -17.48
N ARG A 104 -12.43 -16.38 -16.50
CA ARG A 104 -11.85 -17.66 -16.05
C ARG A 104 -12.93 -18.55 -15.43
N HIS A 105 -13.71 -18.01 -14.49
CA HIS A 105 -14.79 -18.73 -13.84
C HIS A 105 -15.84 -19.27 -14.83
N ARG A 106 -16.28 -18.45 -15.80
CA ARG A 106 -17.18 -18.88 -16.87
C ARG A 106 -16.62 -20.05 -17.70
N ARG A 107 -15.31 -20.02 -18.00
CA ARG A 107 -14.65 -21.11 -18.73
C ARG A 107 -14.61 -22.41 -17.92
N ASP A 108 -14.35 -22.31 -16.62
CA ASP A 108 -14.28 -23.48 -15.74
C ASP A 108 -15.67 -24.10 -15.51
N LEU A 109 -16.71 -23.28 -15.38
CA LEU A 109 -18.10 -23.75 -15.34
C LEU A 109 -18.48 -24.51 -16.62
N LEU A 110 -18.12 -24.00 -17.80
CA LEU A 110 -18.41 -24.68 -19.07
C LEU A 110 -17.68 -26.02 -19.19
N LYS A 111 -16.41 -26.09 -18.77
CA LYS A 111 -15.63 -27.34 -18.77
C LYS A 111 -16.21 -28.36 -17.80
N ASN A 112 -16.53 -27.94 -16.58
CA ASN A 112 -17.03 -28.83 -15.54
C ASN A 112 -18.48 -29.25 -15.81
N GLY A 113 -19.31 -28.38 -16.37
CA GLY A 113 -20.68 -28.70 -16.79
C GLY A 113 -20.72 -29.86 -17.78
N LYS A 114 -19.86 -29.85 -18.82
CA LYS A 114 -19.75 -30.96 -19.79
C LYS A 114 -19.29 -32.28 -19.16
N LYS A 115 -18.39 -32.24 -18.18
CA LYS A 115 -17.94 -33.43 -17.46
C LYS A 115 -19.04 -34.00 -16.57
N LEU A 116 -19.77 -33.14 -15.87
CA LEU A 116 -20.88 -33.52 -14.98
C LEU A 116 -22.04 -34.15 -15.76
N THR A 117 -22.40 -33.60 -16.93
CA THR A 117 -23.45 -34.20 -17.77
C THR A 117 -23.03 -35.56 -18.32
N GLY A 118 -21.81 -35.66 -18.88
CA GLY A 118 -21.29 -36.93 -19.39
C GLY A 118 -21.09 -38.01 -18.32
N GLY A 119 -20.73 -37.62 -17.09
CA GLY A 119 -20.66 -38.52 -15.93
C GLY A 119 -22.03 -39.07 -15.55
N LYS A 120 -23.04 -38.20 -15.42
CA LYS A 120 -24.43 -38.59 -15.11
C LYS A 120 -25.02 -39.54 -16.14
N GLU A 121 -24.75 -39.33 -17.43
CA GLU A 121 -25.20 -40.24 -18.49
C GLU A 121 -24.53 -41.62 -18.41
N ARG A 122 -23.24 -41.67 -18.07
CA ARG A 122 -22.51 -42.93 -17.88
C ARG A 122 -23.02 -43.71 -16.67
N GLU A 123 -23.26 -43.02 -15.55
CA GLU A 123 -23.84 -43.62 -14.34
C GLU A 123 -25.22 -44.23 -14.62
N LYS A 124 -26.09 -43.50 -15.34
CA LYS A 124 -27.41 -44.01 -15.75
C LYS A 124 -27.31 -45.27 -16.62
N ARG A 125 -26.47 -45.25 -17.66
CA ARG A 125 -26.27 -46.43 -18.53
C ARG A 125 -25.66 -47.62 -17.79
N ALA A 126 -24.81 -47.38 -16.80
CA ALA A 126 -24.26 -48.44 -15.97
C ALA A 126 -25.32 -49.07 -15.06
N ALA A 127 -26.23 -48.26 -14.50
CA ALA A 127 -27.35 -48.74 -13.71
C ALA A 127 -28.34 -49.57 -14.53
N GLU A 128 -28.68 -49.13 -15.75
CA GLU A 128 -29.57 -49.86 -16.67
C GLU A 128 -29.00 -51.22 -17.13
N LYS A 129 -27.66 -51.35 -17.20
CA LYS A 129 -26.99 -52.62 -17.56
C LYS A 129 -26.84 -53.59 -16.39
N ALA A 130 -27.01 -53.12 -15.15
CA ALA A 130 -26.88 -53.93 -13.94
C ALA A 130 -28.21 -54.54 -13.48
N THR A 131 -29.32 -54.13 -14.11
CA THR A 131 -30.66 -54.77 -14.08
C THR A 131 -30.86 -55.65 -15.29
#